data_AF-A0A945JSP5-F1
#
_entry.id   AF-A0A945JSP5-F1
#
_cell.length_a   1.000
_cell.length_b   1.000
_cell.length_c   1.000
_cell.angle_alpha   90.00
_cell.angle_beta   90.00
_cell.angle_gamma   90.00
#
_symmetry.space_group_name_H-M   'P 1'
#
loop_
_entity.id
_entity.type
_entity.pdbx_description
1 polymer ?
#
loop_
_entity_poly.entity_id
_entity_poly.type
_entity_poly.pdbx_seq_one_letter_code
_entity_poly.pdbx_strand_id
1 'polypeptide(L)'
;RISEEGPKQRLVGFRTGRRADRIIEGLQIVQQNDRGAPTIIGWISSCRYSPTLQETLGLCWLPAELAAQEGATFHIHVEGQLEQATVHHGPFYDPEGKRVRG
;
A
#
# COMPACT_ATOMS: atom_id res chain seq x y z
N ARG A 1 -11.38 -16.62 -14.95
CA ARG A 1 -10.23 -17.23 -15.66
C ARG A 1 -9.07 -16.25 -15.51
N ILE A 2 -7.99 -16.64 -14.86
CA ILE A 2 -6.78 -15.81 -14.78
C ILE A 2 -6.12 -15.89 -16.17
N SER A 3 -5.73 -14.75 -16.75
CA SER A 3 -5.03 -14.67 -18.03
C SER A 3 -3.66 -15.35 -17.96
N GLU A 4 -3.14 -15.85 -19.09
CA GLU A 4 -1.75 -16.36 -19.16
C GLU A 4 -0.71 -15.31 -18.75
N GLU A 5 -1.03 -14.03 -18.91
CA GLU A 5 -0.21 -12.88 -18.51
C GLU A 5 -0.20 -12.61 -16.99
N GLY A 6 -0.91 -13.41 -16.19
CA GLY A 6 -1.05 -13.22 -14.76
C GLY A 6 -2.03 -12.09 -14.38
N PRO A 7 -2.23 -11.85 -13.07
CA PRO A 7 -3.17 -10.82 -12.61
C PRO A 7 -2.60 -9.41 -12.84
N LYS A 8 -3.41 -8.50 -13.37
CA LYS A 8 -3.03 -7.09 -13.58
C LYS A 8 -2.80 -6.31 -12.29
N GLN A 9 -3.39 -6.76 -11.19
CA GLN A 9 -3.25 -6.16 -9.86
C GLN A 9 -2.94 -7.21 -8.82
N ARG A 10 -2.27 -6.80 -7.74
CA ARG A 10 -1.94 -7.65 -6.60
C ARG A 10 -2.31 -6.94 -5.30
N LEU A 11 -2.82 -7.70 -4.34
CA LEU A 11 -2.96 -7.28 -2.96
C LEU A 11 -1.58 -7.34 -2.30
N VAL A 12 -1.12 -6.22 -1.74
CA VAL A 12 0.19 -6.10 -1.12
C VAL A 12 0.13 -5.22 0.12
N GLY A 13 1.08 -5.43 1.04
CA GLY A 13 1.25 -4.57 2.19
C GLY A 13 1.78 -3.20 1.78
N PHE A 14 1.49 -2.20 2.60
CA PHE A 14 2.13 -0.90 2.51
C PHE A 14 2.43 -0.34 3.89
N ARG A 15 3.37 0.59 3.93
CA ARG A 15 3.75 1.33 5.12
C ARG A 15 4.01 2.79 4.79
N THR A 16 3.85 3.68 5.76
CA THR A 16 4.01 5.13 5.58
C THR A 16 5.27 5.67 6.23
N GLY A 17 5.94 4.89 7.10
CA GLY A 17 7.10 5.33 7.87
C GLY A 17 6.77 6.36 8.96
N ARG A 18 5.50 6.72 9.14
CA ARG A 18 5.02 7.72 10.10
C ARG A 18 3.57 7.44 10.49
N ARG A 19 3.06 8.18 11.47
CA ARG A 19 1.62 8.22 11.74
C ARG A 19 0.90 9.01 10.64
N ALA A 20 -0.10 8.40 10.00
CA ALA A 20 -0.94 9.00 8.98
C ALA A 20 -2.42 8.70 9.27
N ASP A 21 -3.04 9.51 10.15
CA ASP A 21 -4.40 9.27 10.66
C ASP A 21 -5.51 9.52 9.63
N ARG A 22 -5.20 10.26 8.56
CA ARG A 22 -6.18 10.59 7.51
C ARG A 22 -6.33 9.50 6.45
N ILE A 23 -5.46 8.48 6.44
CA ILE A 23 -5.63 7.33 5.55
C ILE A 23 -6.78 6.47 6.07
N ILE A 24 -7.79 6.24 5.24
CA ILE A 24 -8.92 5.36 5.51
C ILE A 24 -9.10 4.33 4.37
N GLU A 25 -9.89 3.31 4.64
CA GLU A 25 -10.26 2.28 3.66
C GLU A 25 -11.04 2.90 2.49
N GLY A 26 -10.77 2.45 1.26
CA GLY A 26 -11.39 2.95 0.05
C GLY A 26 -10.72 4.17 -0.58
N LEU A 27 -9.70 4.77 0.05
CA LEU A 27 -8.93 5.84 -0.58
C LEU A 27 -8.19 5.37 -1.84
N GLN A 28 -8.11 6.27 -2.83
CA GLN A 28 -7.54 5.98 -4.14
C GLN A 28 -6.04 6.18 -4.15
N ILE A 29 -5.33 5.26 -4.80
CA ILE A 29 -3.91 5.37 -5.10
C ILE A 29 -3.80 5.96 -6.49
N VAL A 30 -2.98 7.00 -6.61
CA VAL A 30 -2.90 7.82 -7.82
C VAL A 30 -1.47 7.93 -8.34
N GLN A 31 -1.36 8.04 -9.65
CA GLN A 31 -0.11 8.32 -10.34
C GLN A 31 -0.26 9.62 -11.12
N GLN A 32 0.69 10.54 -10.93
CA GLN A 32 0.77 11.76 -11.72
C GLN A 32 1.05 11.41 -13.19
N ASN A 33 0.45 12.17 -14.10
CA ASN A 33 0.69 12.04 -15.53
C ASN A 33 0.82 13.43 -16.16
N ASP A 34 1.38 13.49 -17.37
CA ASP A 34 1.63 14.76 -18.07
C ASP A 34 0.34 15.43 -18.60
N ARG A 35 -0.82 14.78 -18.46
CA ARG A 35 -2.12 15.25 -18.98
C ARG A 35 -2.95 15.98 -17.93
N GLY A 36 -2.36 16.31 -16.79
CA GLY A 36 -2.96 17.18 -15.77
C GLY A 36 -3.65 16.42 -14.64
N ALA A 37 -4.73 15.69 -14.93
CA ALA A 37 -5.46 14.96 -13.89
C ALA A 37 -4.76 13.62 -13.57
N PRO A 38 -4.47 13.31 -12.29
CA PRO A 38 -3.79 12.07 -11.94
C PRO A 38 -4.66 10.83 -12.23
N THR A 39 -4.01 9.74 -12.60
CA THR A 39 -4.69 8.46 -12.90
C THR A 39 -4.83 7.64 -11.63
N ILE A 40 -6.01 7.06 -11.40
CA ILE A 40 -6.22 6.07 -10.34
C ILE A 40 -5.60 4.74 -10.77
N ILE A 41 -4.68 4.21 -9.96
CA ILE A 41 -3.98 2.94 -10.25
C ILE A 41 -4.31 1.84 -9.25
N GLY A 42 -4.97 2.17 -8.14
CA GLY A 42 -5.21 1.25 -7.03
C GLY A 42 -6.05 1.84 -5.92
N TRP A 43 -6.24 1.09 -4.84
CA TRP A 43 -6.98 1.55 -3.66
C TRP A 43 -6.51 0.89 -2.37
N ILE A 44 -6.77 1.56 -1.24
CA ILE A 44 -6.54 1.04 0.10
C ILE A 44 -7.68 0.09 0.47
N SER A 45 -7.36 -1.17 0.80
CA SER A 45 -8.36 -2.15 1.24
C SER A 45 -8.49 -2.21 2.76
N SER A 46 -7.39 -2.04 3.48
CA SER A 46 -7.35 -2.01 4.95
C SER A 46 -6.19 -1.13 5.42
N CYS A 47 -6.35 -0.41 6.53
CA CYS A 47 -5.27 0.40 7.10
C CYS A 47 -5.46 0.65 8.59
N ARG A 48 -4.39 0.57 9.38
CA ARG A 48 -4.41 0.87 10.81
C ARG A 48 -3.08 1.51 11.23
N TYR A 49 -3.13 2.34 12.27
CA TYR A 49 -1.93 2.74 12.99
C TYR A 49 -1.45 1.56 13.86
N SER A 50 -0.17 1.22 13.76
CA SER A 50 0.49 0.22 14.60
C SER A 50 1.24 0.90 15.74
N PRO A 51 0.78 0.80 17.00
CA PRO A 51 1.52 1.35 18.14
C PRO A 51 2.89 0.68 18.33
N THR A 52 3.04 -0.57 17.90
CA THR A 52 4.30 -1.30 18.05
C THR A 52 5.36 -0.83 17.05
N LEU A 53 4.94 -0.50 15.82
CA LEU A 53 5.84 -0.04 14.76
C LEU A 53 5.88 1.48 14.62
N GLN A 54 5.01 2.19 15.35
CA GLN A 54 4.88 3.65 15.34
C GLN A 54 4.59 4.25 13.96
N GLU A 55 3.88 3.50 13.10
CA GLU A 55 3.51 3.94 11.76
C GLU A 55 2.11 3.46 11.33
N THR A 56 1.52 4.14 10.34
CA THR A 56 0.32 3.66 9.64
C THR A 56 0.74 2.65 8.57
N LEU A 57 0.10 1.49 8.58
CA LEU A 57 0.33 0.38 7.66
C LEU A 57 -0.99 -0.27 7.25
N GLY A 58 -0.97 -1.08 6.21
CA GLY A 58 -2.20 -1.71 5.72
C GLY A 58 -2.01 -2.53 4.46
N LEU A 59 -3.12 -2.90 3.83
CA LEU A 59 -3.14 -3.60 2.55
C LEU A 59 -3.75 -2.71 1.48
N CYS A 60 -3.25 -2.86 0.26
CA CYS A 60 -3.75 -2.14 -0.91
C CYS A 60 -3.68 -2.99 -2.17
N TRP A 61 -4.50 -2.63 -3.15
CA TRP A 61 -4.42 -3.18 -4.49
C TRP A 61 -3.59 -2.24 -5.37
N LEU A 62 -2.56 -2.78 -6.00
CA LEU A 62 -1.65 -2.05 -6.88
C LEU A 62 -1.47 -2.78 -8.21
N PRO A 63 -1.04 -2.08 -9.29
CA PRO A 63 -0.58 -2.74 -10.51
C PRO A 63 0.50 -3.76 -10.19
N ALA A 64 0.43 -4.94 -10.81
CA ALA A 64 1.28 -6.07 -10.43
C ALA A 64 2.78 -5.79 -10.51
N GLU A 65 3.20 -4.97 -11.48
CA GLU A 65 4.58 -4.53 -11.66
C GLU A 65 5.07 -3.65 -10.51
N LEU A 66 4.24 -2.72 -10.04
CA LEU A 66 4.56 -1.86 -8.90
C LEU A 66 4.53 -2.66 -7.59
N ALA A 67 3.52 -3.52 -7.43
CA ALA A 67 3.36 -4.38 -6.26
C ALA A 67 4.52 -5.37 -6.09
N ALA A 68 5.20 -5.75 -7.17
CA ALA A 68 6.33 -6.68 -7.13
C ALA A 68 7.63 -6.06 -6.60
N GLN A 69 7.70 -4.73 -6.44
CA GLN A 69 8.90 -4.02 -6.05
C GLN A 69 8.84 -3.63 -4.57
N GLU A 70 9.54 -4.36 -3.69
CA GLU A 70 9.63 -4.00 -2.26
C GLU A 70 10.18 -2.58 -2.09
N GLY A 71 9.54 -1.78 -1.23
CA GLY A 71 9.93 -0.40 -0.97
C GLY A 71 9.56 0.59 -2.08
N ALA A 72 8.95 0.16 -3.19
CA ALA A 72 8.51 1.08 -4.23
C ALA A 72 7.50 2.09 -3.69
N THR A 73 7.68 3.36 -4.08
CA THR A 73 6.89 4.48 -3.58
C THR A 73 5.64 4.68 -4.42
N PHE A 74 4.52 4.99 -3.77
CA PHE A 74 3.28 5.39 -4.42
C PHE A 74 2.55 6.47 -3.60
N HIS A 75 1.54 7.09 -4.20
CA HIS A 75 0.81 8.20 -3.59
C HIS A 75 -0.67 7.88 -3.38
N ILE A 76 -1.15 8.11 -2.18
CA ILE A 76 -2.55 7.99 -1.78
C ILE A 76 -3.16 9.39 -1.85
N HIS A 77 -4.30 9.52 -2.53
CA HIS A 77 -5.02 10.79 -2.56
C HIS A 77 -5.86 10.94 -1.28
N VAL A 78 -5.48 11.88 -0.42
CA VAL A 78 -6.08 12.13 0.89
C VAL A 78 -6.52 13.59 0.95
N GLU A 79 -7.83 13.86 0.88
CA GLU A 79 -8.40 15.21 1.05
C GLU A 79 -7.72 16.30 0.18
N GLY A 80 -7.39 15.97 -1.08
CA GLY A 80 -6.74 16.89 -2.01
C GLY A 80 -5.22 17.00 -1.85
N GLN A 81 -4.63 16.19 -0.97
CA GLN A 81 -3.19 16.05 -0.78
C GLN A 81 -2.71 14.65 -1.20
N LEU A 82 -1.41 14.53 -1.44
CA LEU A 82 -0.77 13.26 -1.74
C LEU A 82 -0.01 12.77 -0.50
N GLU A 83 -0.47 11.66 0.06
CA GLU A 83 0.23 10.96 1.14
C GLU A 83 1.11 9.87 0.54
N GLN A 84 2.40 9.91 0.85
CA GLN A 84 3.37 8.94 0.35
C GLN A 84 3.33 7.64 1.16
N ALA A 85 3.35 6.49 0.49
CA ALA A 85 3.52 5.18 1.09
C ALA A 85 4.52 4.33 0.28
N THR A 86 5.03 3.27 0.90
CA THR A 86 5.92 2.30 0.24
C THR A 86 5.37 0.89 0.30
N VAL A 87 5.62 0.12 -0.76
CA VAL A 87 5.28 -1.30 -0.85
C VAL A 87 6.00 -2.08 0.25
N HIS A 88 5.28 -3.00 0.89
CA HIS A 88 5.80 -3.93 1.89
C HIS A 88 5.37 -5.36 1.62
N HIS A 89 6.33 -6.26 1.62
CA HIS A 89 6.18 -7.70 1.46
C HIS A 89 6.34 -8.41 2.79
N GLY A 90 5.50 -9.42 3.00
CA GLY A 90 5.55 -10.28 4.17
C GLY A 90 4.84 -9.69 5.40
N PRO A 91 5.06 -10.30 6.59
CA PRO A 91 4.47 -9.83 7.82
C PRO A 91 5.10 -8.50 8.28
N PHE A 92 4.26 -7.53 8.62
CA PHE A 92 4.70 -6.25 9.20
C PHE A 92 5.38 -6.41 10.55
N TYR A 93 4.96 -7.41 11.33
CA TYR A 93 5.41 -7.65 12.69
C TYR A 93 5.78 -9.11 12.88
N ASP A 94 6.86 -9.34 13.62
CA ASP A 94 7.44 -10.66 13.86
C ASP A 94 7.66 -11.46 12.56
N PRO A 95 8.47 -10.94 11.62
CA PRO A 95 8.69 -11.59 10.32
C PRO A 95 9.34 -12.98 10.45
N GLU A 96 10.03 -13.24 11.57
CA GLU A 96 10.64 -14.53 11.87
C GLU A 96 9.70 -15.50 12.61
N GLY A 97 8.49 -15.07 12.97
CA GLY A 97 7.49 -15.89 13.66
C GLY A 97 7.92 -16.35 15.05
N LYS A 98 8.84 -15.62 15.70
CA LYS A 98 9.42 -15.98 17.01
C LYS A 98 8.36 -16.01 18.11
N ARG A 99 7.27 -15.24 17.98
CA ARG A 99 6.19 -15.16 18.96
C ARG A 99 5.08 -16.20 18.76
N VAL A 100 5.02 -16.86 17.60
CA VAL A 100 3.98 -17.87 17.29
C VAL A 100 4.40 -19.28 17.72
N ARG A 101 5.70 -19.52 17.92
CA ARG A 101 6.27 -20.84 18.25
C ARG A 101 6.48 -21.08 19.76
N GLY A 102 6.11 -20.12 20.60
CA GLY A 102 6.27 -20.17 22.06
C GLY A 102 5.09 -20.77 22.79
#